data_AF-A0A0C3DJA8-F1
#
_entry.id   AF-A0A0C3DJA8-F1
#
_cell.length_a   1.000
_cell.length_b   1.000
_cell.length_c   1.000
_cell.angle_alpha   90.00
_cell.angle_beta   90.00
_cell.angle_gamma   90.00
#
_symmetry.space_group_name_H-M   'P 1'
#
loop_
_entity.id
_entity.type
_entity.pdbx_description
1 polymer ?
#
loop_
_entity_poly.entity_id
_entity_poly.type
_entity_poly.pdbx_seq_one_letter_code
_entity_poly.pdbx_strand_id
1 'polypeptide(L)'
;ASDFIKAYNRSMMFLNPLATDRQKMLVLPNYFRMGSPAEKWYDDLMANPPGTWEDLVTAFNEWWPTVKSAMQTSEEYQTELLKLKMAEEDIRVIKTIGWQRVWMHVKWAEEALALANLAGIRTGSTLIWQVKKNLPQVIRKQLDDKYADWTAFMTAVKDVNTTRLKQEREDIEEWKRQEEERERKILHKVEAVKKVTTADLSVQLQCLTIGQVAVLQMTVGPVPQSRNKATTHFVIQAGPRHTTPYVLPTEGQKETVRKGLEMYPHQRLDDDGQKTYANQLADWATKHGAFMRIAEDTLYPLKLGTVMICSGECFCCGMHGHSSFKCPTEDHNESRLSHSETAWRALCNRILGPFNKNNTQNIRLIALEGQENDAGSL
;
A
#
# COMPACT_ATOMS: atom_id res chain seq x y z
N ALA A 1 14.05 -8.73 24.96
CA ALA A 1 14.42 -9.93 25.75
C ALA A 1 13.71 -11.18 25.22
N SER A 2 12.37 -11.22 25.22
CA SER A 2 11.59 -12.37 24.71
C SER A 2 11.99 -12.84 23.30
N ASP A 3 12.25 -11.90 22.37
CA ASP A 3 12.61 -12.26 20.99
C ASP A 3 13.98 -12.92 20.85
N PHE A 4 14.94 -12.59 21.72
CA PHE A 4 16.26 -13.22 21.74
C PHE A 4 16.15 -14.70 22.14
N ILE A 5 15.44 -15.00 23.24
CA ILE A 5 15.21 -16.37 23.68
C ILE A 5 14.42 -17.17 22.63
N LYS A 6 13.43 -16.55 21.97
CA LYS A 6 12.71 -17.20 20.86
C LYS A 6 13.63 -17.53 19.69
N ALA A 7 14.51 -16.60 19.29
CA ALA A 7 15.46 -16.82 18.20
C ALA A 7 16.47 -17.93 18.55
N TYR A 8 17.00 -17.92 19.78
CA TYR A 8 17.87 -18.98 20.28
C TYR A 8 17.17 -20.34 20.28
N ASN A 9 15.94 -20.43 20.80
CA ASN A 9 15.18 -21.68 20.83
C ASN A 9 14.90 -22.22 19.42
N ARG A 10 14.59 -21.35 18.46
CA ARG A 10 14.44 -21.74 17.04
C ARG A 10 15.74 -22.28 16.45
N SER A 11 16.88 -21.62 16.75
CA SER A 11 18.20 -22.09 16.34
C SER A 11 18.52 -23.47 16.94
N MET A 12 18.20 -23.69 18.21
CA MET A 12 18.42 -24.97 18.88
C MET A 12 17.52 -26.06 18.33
N MET A 13 16.24 -25.78 18.04
CA MET A 13 15.34 -26.73 17.38
C MET A 13 15.85 -27.16 15.99
N PHE A 14 16.48 -26.25 15.25
CA PHE A 14 17.02 -26.57 13.93
C PHE A 14 18.34 -27.33 13.98
N LEU A 15 19.28 -26.91 14.86
CA LEU A 15 20.62 -27.49 14.93
C LEU A 15 20.70 -28.75 15.79
N ASN A 16 19.86 -28.86 16.81
CA ASN A 16 19.82 -30.01 17.72
C ASN A 16 18.41 -30.18 18.34
N PRO A 17 17.46 -30.77 17.59
CA PRO A 17 16.06 -30.89 18.01
C PRO A 17 15.85 -31.73 19.29
N LEU A 18 16.84 -32.53 19.69
CA LEU A 18 16.82 -33.35 20.91
C LEU A 18 17.72 -32.79 22.02
N ALA A 19 18.12 -31.51 21.92
CA ALA A 19 18.96 -30.87 22.92
C ALA A 19 18.27 -30.89 24.29
N THR A 20 18.93 -31.53 25.25
CA THR A 20 18.57 -31.48 26.67
C THR A 20 18.72 -30.06 27.21
N ASP A 21 18.01 -29.73 28.28
CA ASP A 21 18.10 -28.41 28.92
C ASP A 21 19.53 -28.05 29.32
N ARG A 22 20.28 -29.03 29.83
CA ARG A 22 21.72 -28.86 30.12
C ARG A 22 22.53 -28.49 28.89
N GLN A 23 22.26 -29.10 27.74
CA GLN A 23 22.94 -28.76 26.49
C GLN A 23 22.57 -27.37 25.97
N LYS A 24 21.29 -26.96 26.13
CA LYS A 24 20.87 -25.59 25.81
C LYS A 24 21.63 -24.58 26.68
N MET A 25 21.67 -24.81 27.99
CA MET A 25 22.42 -23.95 28.91
C MET A 25 23.88 -23.83 28.47
N LEU A 26 24.60 -24.94 28.24
CA LEU A 26 26.01 -24.93 27.84
C LEU A 26 26.29 -24.16 26.55
N VAL A 27 25.33 -24.10 25.61
CA VAL A 27 25.50 -23.46 24.31
C VAL A 27 25.08 -21.98 24.32
N LEU A 28 24.22 -21.59 25.27
CA LEU A 28 23.74 -20.21 25.41
C LEU A 28 24.84 -19.14 25.51
N PRO A 29 25.94 -19.30 26.29
CA PRO A 29 26.97 -18.25 26.40
C PRO A 29 27.66 -17.92 25.08
N ASN A 30 27.67 -18.84 24.11
CA ASN A 30 28.22 -18.58 22.76
C ASN A 30 27.45 -17.49 21.99
N TYR A 31 26.23 -17.16 22.44
CA TYR A 31 25.40 -16.10 21.87
C TYR A 31 25.61 -14.74 22.55
N PHE A 32 26.41 -14.70 23.63
CA PHE A 32 26.79 -13.46 24.29
C PHE A 32 28.11 -12.94 23.73
N ARG A 33 28.24 -11.62 23.70
CA ARG A 33 29.52 -10.98 23.33
C ARG A 33 30.49 -11.12 24.50
N MET A 34 31.74 -11.47 24.20
CA MET A 34 32.82 -11.52 25.18
C MET A 34 32.95 -10.21 25.98
N GLY A 35 33.04 -10.33 27.30
CA GLY A 35 33.11 -9.23 28.27
C GLY A 35 31.78 -8.48 28.49
N SER A 36 30.68 -8.92 27.88
CA SER A 36 29.40 -8.21 27.98
C SER A 36 28.76 -8.37 29.37
N PRO A 37 27.88 -7.43 29.77
CA PRO A 37 27.07 -7.59 30.98
C PRO A 37 26.22 -8.87 30.98
N ALA A 38 25.84 -9.36 29.80
CA ALA A 38 25.06 -10.59 29.65
C ALA A 38 25.89 -11.85 29.93
N GLU A 39 27.14 -11.88 29.47
CA GLU A 39 28.07 -12.97 29.77
C GLU A 39 28.38 -13.01 31.27
N LYS A 40 28.71 -11.85 31.88
CA LYS A 40 28.96 -11.77 33.33
C LYS A 40 27.77 -12.23 34.16
N TRP A 41 26.56 -11.78 33.82
CA TRP A 41 25.33 -12.25 34.47
C TRP A 41 25.16 -13.76 34.35
N TYR A 42 25.44 -14.31 33.17
CA TYR A 42 25.32 -15.74 32.94
C TYR A 42 26.35 -16.53 33.74
N ASP A 43 27.60 -16.04 33.83
CA ASP A 43 28.66 -16.64 34.64
C ASP A 43 28.27 -16.65 36.14
N ASP A 44 27.71 -15.53 36.63
CA ASP A 44 27.21 -15.41 38.01
C ASP A 44 26.03 -16.36 38.27
N LEU A 45 25.10 -16.48 37.31
CA LEU A 45 23.96 -17.40 37.40
C LEU A 45 24.43 -18.86 37.43
N MET A 46 25.44 -19.22 36.63
CA MET A 46 25.95 -20.58 36.53
C MET A 46 26.81 -20.99 37.73
N ALA A 47 27.14 -20.08 38.66
CA ALA A 47 27.72 -20.44 39.95
C ALA A 47 26.75 -21.32 40.79
N ASN A 48 25.44 -21.14 40.61
CA ASN A 48 24.38 -22.00 41.13
C ASN A 48 23.36 -22.28 40.01
N PRO A 49 23.66 -23.24 39.11
CA PRO A 49 22.96 -23.34 37.85
C PRO A 49 21.49 -23.75 38.04
N PRO A 50 20.57 -23.17 37.27
CA PRO A 50 19.17 -23.57 37.28
C PRO A 50 18.99 -25.03 36.87
N GLY A 51 17.98 -25.70 37.46
CA GLY A 51 17.70 -27.12 37.20
C GLY A 51 17.04 -27.36 35.83
N THR A 52 16.29 -26.38 35.33
CA THR A 52 15.55 -26.47 34.07
C THR A 52 15.80 -25.27 33.17
N TRP A 53 15.58 -25.45 31.86
CA TRP A 53 15.68 -24.34 30.91
C TRP A 53 14.66 -23.23 31.20
N GLU A 54 13.49 -23.59 31.74
CA GLU A 54 12.45 -22.63 32.12
C GLU A 54 12.87 -21.72 33.28
N ASP A 55 13.58 -22.27 34.28
CA ASP A 55 14.12 -21.49 35.39
C ASP A 55 15.15 -20.45 34.88
N LEU A 56 15.99 -20.85 33.91
CA LEU A 56 16.94 -19.94 33.29
C LEU A 56 16.24 -18.82 32.52
N VAL A 57 15.23 -19.17 31.72
CA VAL A 57 14.45 -18.19 30.96
C VAL A 57 13.73 -17.22 31.89
N THR A 58 13.29 -17.69 33.06
CA THR A 58 12.70 -16.85 34.11
C THR A 58 13.72 -15.86 34.64
N ALA A 59 14.88 -16.32 35.10
CA ALA A 59 15.97 -15.45 35.55
C ALA A 59 16.42 -14.45 34.47
N PHE A 60 16.46 -14.87 33.20
CA PHE A 60 16.78 -14.01 32.06
C PHE A 60 15.75 -12.90 31.88
N ASN A 61 14.46 -13.21 31.98
CA ASN A 61 13.39 -12.22 31.84
C ASN A 61 13.26 -11.30 33.06
N GLU A 62 13.68 -11.74 34.24
CA GLU A 62 13.79 -10.88 35.43
C GLU A 62 14.90 -9.84 35.25
N TRP A 63 16.06 -10.25 34.72
CA TRP A 63 17.20 -9.37 34.51
C TRP A 63 17.03 -8.43 33.30
N TRP A 64 16.43 -8.92 32.21
CA TRP A 64 16.01 -8.11 31.07
C TRP A 64 14.48 -8.15 30.92
N PRO A 65 13.73 -7.36 31.71
CA PRO A 65 12.28 -7.31 31.58
C PRO A 65 11.91 -6.93 30.14
N THR A 66 10.98 -7.67 29.57
CA THR A 66 10.39 -7.28 28.28
C THR A 66 9.67 -5.97 28.53
N VAL A 67 10.19 -4.88 27.97
CA VAL A 67 9.52 -3.58 27.99
C VAL A 67 8.12 -3.83 27.44
N LYS A 68 7.10 -3.73 28.30
CA LYS A 68 5.72 -3.76 27.85
C LYS A 68 5.60 -2.58 26.89
N SER A 69 5.44 -2.85 25.60
CA SER A 69 4.91 -1.85 24.67
C SER A 69 3.70 -1.26 25.39
N ALA A 70 3.66 0.06 25.56
CA ALA A 70 2.52 0.71 26.16
C ALA A 70 1.28 0.25 25.39
N MET A 71 0.53 -0.69 25.98
CA MET A 71 -0.75 -1.09 25.41
C MET A 71 -1.62 0.13 25.57
N GLN A 72 -2.14 0.62 24.45
CA GLN A 72 -3.11 1.70 24.48
C GLN A 72 -4.22 1.34 25.47
N THR A 73 -4.73 2.33 26.22
CA THR A 73 -5.78 2.06 27.20
C THR A 73 -7.10 1.73 26.49
N SER A 74 -8.07 1.17 27.22
CA SER A 74 -9.41 0.90 26.65
C SER A 74 -10.02 2.17 26.05
N GLU A 75 -9.83 3.32 26.71
CA GLU A 75 -10.33 4.62 26.28
C GLU A 75 -9.66 5.11 24.99
N GLU A 76 -8.37 4.81 24.80
CA GLU A 76 -7.65 5.12 23.57
C GLU A 76 -8.19 4.29 22.39
N TYR A 77 -8.41 2.98 22.58
CA TYR A 77 -9.06 2.15 21.57
C TYR A 77 -10.49 2.58 21.26
N GLN A 78 -11.27 3.00 22.27
CA GLN A 78 -12.59 3.57 22.05
C GLN A 78 -12.52 4.87 21.23
N THR A 79 -11.50 5.69 21.47
CA THR A 79 -11.26 6.92 20.71
C THR A 79 -10.87 6.62 19.26
N GLU A 80 -10.03 5.61 19.02
CA GLU A 80 -9.70 5.14 17.67
C GLU A 80 -10.93 4.58 16.95
N LEU A 81 -11.74 3.79 17.64
CA LEU A 81 -12.99 3.23 17.12
C LEU A 81 -13.98 4.34 16.71
N LEU A 82 -14.06 5.43 17.47
CA LEU A 82 -14.88 6.60 17.13
C LEU A 82 -14.29 7.45 15.99
N LYS A 83 -12.98 7.37 15.75
CA LYS A 83 -12.31 8.02 14.60
C LYS A 83 -12.43 7.21 13.32
N LEU A 84 -12.66 5.90 13.43
CA LEU A 84 -12.81 5.01 12.29
C LEU A 84 -14.04 5.42 11.47
N LYS A 85 -13.78 5.98 10.29
CA LYS A 85 -14.79 6.45 9.33
C LYS A 85 -14.63 5.69 8.03
N MET A 86 -15.75 5.43 7.38
CA MET A 86 -15.75 4.91 6.02
C MET A 86 -16.29 5.99 5.07
N ALA A 87 -15.54 6.26 4.01
CA ALA A 87 -15.91 7.28 3.05
C ALA A 87 -17.03 6.79 2.12
N GLU A 88 -17.82 7.70 1.55
CA GLU A 88 -18.95 7.36 0.67
C GLU A 88 -18.46 6.78 -0.67
N GLU A 89 -17.27 7.22 -1.09
CA GLU A 89 -16.51 6.74 -2.23
C GLU A 89 -15.94 5.33 -2.06
N ASP A 90 -15.68 4.90 -0.82
CA ASP A 90 -15.15 3.57 -0.52
C ASP A 90 -16.24 2.48 -0.52
N ILE A 91 -17.52 2.87 -0.56
CA ILE A 91 -18.63 1.92 -0.67
C ILE A 91 -18.54 1.20 -2.01
N ARG A 92 -18.56 -0.14 -1.96
CA ARG A 92 -18.48 -1.01 -3.16
C ARG A 92 -17.11 -0.94 -3.84
N VAL A 93 -16.09 -0.47 -3.14
CA VAL A 93 -14.69 -0.72 -3.50
C VAL A 93 -14.31 -2.08 -2.96
N ILE A 94 -13.74 -2.91 -3.82
CA ILE A 94 -13.08 -4.15 -3.42
C ILE A 94 -11.61 -3.82 -3.26
N LYS A 95 -11.08 -3.99 -2.05
CA LYS A 95 -9.63 -3.98 -1.84
C LYS A 95 -9.14 -5.40 -1.75
N THR A 96 -7.96 -5.63 -2.32
CA THR A 96 -7.23 -6.87 -2.10
C THR A 96 -6.54 -6.72 -0.75
N ILE A 97 -6.86 -7.59 0.21
CA ILE A 97 -6.12 -7.70 1.47
C ILE A 97 -5.39 -9.05 1.38
N GLY A 98 -4.06 -9.01 1.27
CA GLY A 98 -3.28 -10.21 0.96
C GLY A 98 -3.67 -10.81 -0.40
N TRP A 99 -4.37 -11.95 -0.38
CA TRP A 99 -4.83 -12.68 -1.58
C TRP A 99 -6.35 -12.61 -1.79
N GLN A 100 -7.08 -11.99 -0.87
CA GLN A 100 -8.53 -12.04 -0.86
C GLN A 100 -9.12 -10.70 -1.29
N ARG A 101 -10.07 -10.76 -2.22
CA ARG A 101 -10.87 -9.62 -2.66
C ARG A 101 -11.98 -9.40 -1.63
N VAL A 102 -11.82 -8.38 -0.80
CA VAL A 102 -12.76 -8.09 0.29
C VAL A 102 -13.40 -6.73 0.04
N TRP A 103 -14.71 -6.64 0.24
CA TRP A 103 -15.41 -5.37 0.17
C TRP A 103 -14.95 -4.44 1.31
N MET A 104 -14.83 -3.15 1.02
CA MET A 104 -14.39 -2.17 2.03
C MET A 104 -15.27 -2.14 3.29
N HIS A 105 -16.58 -2.37 3.17
CA HIS A 105 -17.46 -2.44 4.35
C HIS A 105 -17.18 -3.68 5.22
N VAL A 106 -16.77 -4.80 4.61
CA VAL A 106 -16.34 -6.00 5.34
C VAL A 106 -15.01 -5.73 6.04
N LYS A 107 -14.04 -5.12 5.34
CA LYS A 107 -12.76 -4.72 5.93
C LYS A 107 -12.96 -3.81 7.14
N TRP A 108 -13.75 -2.75 6.94
CA TRP A 108 -14.09 -1.80 8.00
C TRP A 108 -14.75 -2.50 9.19
N ALA A 109 -15.62 -3.48 8.94
CA ALA A 109 -16.28 -4.23 10.00
C ALA A 109 -15.29 -5.11 10.81
N GLU A 110 -14.30 -5.73 10.16
CA GLU A 110 -13.25 -6.47 10.87
C GLU A 110 -12.37 -5.54 11.73
N GLU A 111 -11.97 -4.39 11.18
CA GLU A 111 -11.16 -3.40 11.91
C GLU A 111 -11.93 -2.83 13.12
N ALA A 112 -13.20 -2.49 12.94
CA ALA A 112 -14.08 -2.01 14.01
C ALA A 112 -14.28 -3.08 15.09
N LEU A 113 -14.47 -4.35 14.71
CA LEU A 113 -14.62 -5.45 15.66
C LEU A 113 -13.34 -5.71 16.45
N ALA A 114 -12.17 -5.62 15.81
CA ALA A 114 -10.88 -5.76 16.47
C ALA A 114 -10.67 -4.66 17.52
N LEU A 115 -10.97 -3.40 17.17
CA LEU A 115 -10.90 -2.27 18.11
C LEU A 115 -11.90 -2.42 19.27
N ALA A 116 -13.13 -2.86 18.99
CA ALA A 116 -14.12 -3.14 20.03
C ALA A 116 -13.70 -4.27 20.98
N ASN A 117 -12.99 -5.29 20.45
CA ASN A 117 -12.42 -6.37 21.25
C ASN A 117 -11.26 -5.88 22.12
N LEU A 118 -10.35 -5.06 21.58
CA LEU A 118 -9.24 -4.47 22.32
C LEU A 118 -9.71 -3.48 23.40
N ALA A 119 -10.80 -2.75 23.14
CA ALA A 119 -11.47 -1.90 24.12
C ALA A 119 -12.26 -2.68 25.19
N GLY A 120 -12.48 -3.99 25.03
CA GLY A 120 -13.24 -4.82 25.95
C GLY A 120 -14.76 -4.60 25.91
N ILE A 121 -15.30 -3.97 24.85
CA ILE A 121 -16.72 -3.63 24.72
C ILE A 121 -17.49 -4.57 23.79
N ARG A 122 -16.82 -5.57 23.21
CA ARG A 122 -17.36 -6.46 22.18
C ARG A 122 -18.71 -7.11 22.54
N THR A 123 -18.91 -7.50 23.79
CA THR A 123 -20.12 -8.22 24.25
C THR A 123 -21.30 -7.30 24.60
N GLY A 124 -21.12 -5.98 24.50
CA GLY A 124 -22.17 -5.00 24.83
C GLY A 124 -22.51 -4.10 23.65
N SER A 125 -23.50 -3.23 23.86
CA SER A 125 -23.97 -2.27 22.85
C SER A 125 -23.25 -0.91 22.90
N THR A 126 -22.24 -0.78 23.76
CA THR A 126 -21.52 0.48 24.02
C THR A 126 -20.90 1.03 22.73
N LEU A 127 -21.11 2.32 22.46
CA LEU A 127 -20.64 3.06 21.27
C LEU A 127 -21.17 2.60 19.90
N ILE A 128 -21.97 1.53 19.79
CA ILE A 128 -22.49 1.02 18.49
C ILE A 128 -23.21 2.14 17.73
N TRP A 129 -24.09 2.88 18.39
CA TRP A 129 -24.85 3.96 17.74
C TRP A 129 -23.94 5.10 17.25
N GLN A 130 -22.89 5.44 17.99
CA GLN A 130 -21.95 6.49 17.59
C GLN A 130 -21.13 6.05 16.38
N VAL A 131 -20.65 4.80 16.36
CA VAL A 131 -19.92 4.25 15.23
C VAL A 131 -20.83 4.02 14.02
N LYS A 132 -22.10 3.63 14.22
CA LYS A 132 -23.11 3.58 13.15
C LYS A 132 -23.21 4.93 12.43
N LYS A 133 -23.09 6.06 13.13
CA LYS A 133 -23.11 7.40 12.48
C LYS A 133 -21.91 7.69 11.58
N ASN A 134 -20.78 7.03 11.82
CA ASN A 134 -19.58 7.16 10.99
C ASN A 134 -19.65 6.35 9.69
N LEU A 135 -20.71 5.55 9.52
CA LEU A 135 -20.97 4.83 8.28
C LEU A 135 -21.69 5.71 7.24
N PRO A 136 -21.40 5.51 5.95
CA PRO A 136 -22.14 6.07 4.83
C PRO A 136 -23.66 5.91 4.96
N GLN A 137 -24.40 6.89 4.46
CA GLN A 137 -25.86 6.91 4.62
C GLN A 137 -26.52 5.70 3.95
N VAL A 138 -26.02 5.31 2.78
CA VAL A 138 -26.54 4.18 1.99
C VAL A 138 -26.45 2.86 2.78
N ILE A 139 -25.39 2.68 3.58
CA ILE A 139 -25.23 1.51 4.45
C ILE A 139 -26.11 1.62 5.68
N ARG A 140 -26.17 2.80 6.32
CA ARG A 140 -27.03 3.02 7.50
C ARG A 140 -28.50 2.69 7.25
N LYS A 141 -29.02 2.95 6.05
CA LYS A 141 -30.41 2.64 5.65
C LYS A 141 -30.72 1.14 5.62
N GLN A 142 -29.72 0.28 5.53
CA GLN A 142 -29.88 -1.17 5.49
C GLN A 142 -29.68 -1.83 6.86
N LEU A 143 -29.30 -1.05 7.88
CA LEU A 143 -29.00 -1.54 9.22
C LEU A 143 -30.12 -1.21 10.19
N ASP A 144 -30.50 -2.19 11.00
CA ASP A 144 -31.46 -2.04 12.10
C ASP A 144 -31.06 -0.96 13.11
N ASP A 145 -32.06 -0.44 13.84
CA ASP A 145 -31.86 0.67 14.78
C ASP A 145 -31.10 0.28 16.04
N LYS A 146 -31.15 -1.00 16.43
CA LYS A 146 -30.56 -1.49 17.69
C LYS A 146 -29.89 -2.84 17.48
N TYR A 147 -28.71 -2.99 18.09
CA TYR A 147 -27.97 -4.25 18.14
C TYR A 147 -27.58 -4.54 19.58
N ALA A 148 -27.64 -5.81 19.97
CA ALA A 148 -27.32 -6.25 21.33
C ALA A 148 -25.82 -6.19 21.63
N ASP A 149 -25.00 -6.54 20.65
CA ASP A 149 -23.54 -6.58 20.77
C ASP A 149 -22.84 -6.22 19.44
N TRP A 150 -21.52 -6.05 19.51
CA TRP A 150 -20.70 -5.69 18.36
C TRP A 150 -20.63 -6.80 17.30
N THR A 151 -20.79 -8.06 17.69
CA THR A 151 -20.77 -9.18 16.75
C THR A 151 -22.00 -9.13 15.85
N ALA A 152 -23.18 -8.93 16.44
CA ALA A 152 -24.44 -8.78 15.71
C ALA A 152 -24.40 -7.56 14.76
N PHE A 153 -23.92 -6.42 15.26
CA PHE A 153 -23.79 -5.21 14.46
C PHE A 153 -22.83 -5.39 13.27
N MET A 154 -21.66 -5.98 13.49
CA MET A 154 -20.64 -6.16 12.44
C MET A 154 -21.07 -7.21 11.42
N THR A 155 -21.79 -8.26 11.84
CA THR A 155 -22.37 -9.24 10.91
C THR A 155 -23.36 -8.56 9.98
N ALA A 156 -24.27 -7.74 10.52
CA ALA A 156 -25.21 -6.98 9.70
C ALA A 156 -24.51 -6.01 8.72
N VAL A 157 -23.37 -5.42 9.10
CA VAL A 157 -22.57 -4.57 8.20
C VAL A 157 -21.90 -5.40 7.09
N LYS A 158 -21.43 -6.62 7.37
CA LYS A 158 -20.84 -7.53 6.38
C LYS A 158 -21.86 -8.07 5.39
N ASP A 159 -23.09 -8.29 5.86
CA ASP A 159 -24.19 -8.87 5.07
C ASP A 159 -25.03 -7.82 4.32
N VAL A 160 -24.58 -6.56 4.28
CA VAL A 160 -25.26 -5.49 3.55
C VAL A 160 -25.43 -5.88 2.08
N ASN A 161 -26.63 -5.70 1.56
CA ASN A 161 -26.98 -6.15 0.22
C ASN A 161 -26.28 -5.28 -0.85
N THR A 162 -25.32 -5.87 -1.54
CA THR A 162 -24.48 -5.20 -2.55
C THR A 162 -25.22 -4.81 -3.83
N THR A 163 -26.37 -5.42 -4.15
CA THR A 163 -27.22 -5.03 -5.29
C THR A 163 -28.07 -3.82 -4.93
N ARG A 164 -28.62 -3.77 -3.72
CA ARG A 164 -29.33 -2.60 -3.19
C ARG A 164 -28.39 -1.38 -3.06
N LEU A 165 -27.14 -1.58 -2.64
CA LEU A 165 -26.12 -0.52 -2.64
C LEU A 165 -25.86 0.04 -4.05
N LYS A 166 -25.96 -0.79 -5.09
CA LYS A 166 -25.80 -0.35 -6.49
C LYS A 166 -26.95 0.55 -6.91
N GLN A 167 -28.18 0.09 -6.67
CA GLN A 167 -29.40 0.83 -7.03
C GLN A 167 -29.45 2.20 -6.32
N GLU A 168 -29.23 2.24 -5.01
CA GLU A 168 -29.30 3.50 -4.26
C GLU A 168 -28.24 4.51 -4.72
N ARG A 169 -27.07 4.06 -5.21
CA ARG A 169 -26.06 4.96 -5.81
C ARG A 169 -26.51 5.48 -7.17
N GLU A 170 -27.03 4.61 -8.02
CA GLU A 170 -27.57 5.01 -9.33
C GLU A 170 -28.69 6.05 -9.16
N ASP A 171 -29.56 5.87 -8.17
CA ASP A 171 -30.62 6.83 -7.84
C ASP A 171 -30.05 8.17 -7.35
N ILE A 172 -29.00 8.16 -6.52
CA ILE A 172 -28.31 9.39 -6.06
C ILE A 172 -27.63 10.11 -7.23
N GLU A 173 -26.97 9.40 -8.12
CA GLU A 173 -26.30 9.97 -9.29
C GLU A 173 -27.31 10.54 -10.31
N GLU A 174 -28.42 9.84 -10.52
CA GLU A 174 -29.53 10.33 -11.35
C GLU A 174 -30.14 11.61 -10.75
N TRP A 175 -30.40 11.61 -9.44
CA TRP A 175 -30.92 12.80 -8.75
C TRP A 175 -29.97 13.99 -8.86
N LYS A 176 -28.65 13.78 -8.67
CA LYS A 176 -27.64 14.84 -8.86
C LYS A 176 -27.63 15.36 -10.28
N ARG A 177 -27.71 14.48 -11.28
CA ARG A 177 -27.76 14.87 -12.70
C ARG A 177 -29.00 15.71 -13.01
N GLN A 178 -30.14 15.34 -12.45
CA GLN A 178 -31.39 16.10 -12.59
C GLN A 178 -31.33 17.46 -11.89
N GLU A 179 -30.67 17.55 -10.74
CA GLU A 179 -30.45 18.83 -10.05
C GLU A 179 -29.52 19.74 -10.85
N GLU A 180 -28.39 19.23 -11.35
CA GLU A 180 -27.47 19.98 -12.22
C GLU A 180 -28.16 20.44 -13.52
N GLU A 181 -29.02 19.60 -14.09
CA GLU A 181 -29.80 20.00 -15.28
C GLU A 181 -30.83 21.09 -14.94
N ARG A 182 -31.49 20.99 -13.78
CA ARG A 182 -32.40 22.04 -13.28
C ARG A 182 -31.66 23.35 -13.04
N GLU A 183 -30.49 23.31 -12.42
CA GLU A 183 -29.64 24.48 -12.21
C GLU A 183 -29.18 25.10 -13.53
N ARG A 184 -28.73 24.29 -14.50
CA ARG A 184 -28.38 24.79 -15.86
C ARG A 184 -29.56 25.46 -16.55
N LYS A 185 -30.76 24.87 -16.46
CA LYS A 185 -31.99 25.46 -17.03
C LYS A 185 -32.33 26.80 -16.35
N ILE A 186 -32.18 26.89 -15.04
CA ILE A 186 -32.39 28.14 -14.30
C ILE A 186 -31.38 29.20 -14.73
N LEU A 187 -30.08 28.85 -14.81
CA LEU A 187 -29.02 29.77 -15.22
C LEU A 187 -29.27 30.32 -16.64
N HIS A 188 -29.64 29.44 -17.58
CA HIS A 188 -29.97 29.85 -18.94
C HIS A 188 -31.18 30.81 -18.98
N LYS A 189 -32.23 30.55 -18.18
CA LYS A 189 -33.38 31.44 -18.06
C LYS A 189 -33.00 32.80 -17.48
N VAL A 190 -32.17 32.83 -16.43
CA VAL A 190 -31.69 34.07 -15.81
C VAL A 190 -30.87 34.89 -16.82
N GLU A 191 -30.01 34.24 -17.61
CA GLU A 191 -29.22 34.92 -18.64
C GLU A 191 -30.08 35.47 -19.79
N ALA A 192 -31.10 34.72 -20.22
CA ALA A 192 -32.06 35.17 -21.22
C ALA A 192 -32.86 36.40 -20.74
N VAL A 193 -33.36 36.37 -19.50
CA VAL A 193 -34.05 37.51 -18.89
C VAL A 193 -33.11 38.71 -18.81
N LYS A 194 -31.87 38.51 -18.34
CA LYS A 194 -30.86 39.58 -18.28
C LYS A 194 -30.63 40.22 -19.65
N LYS A 195 -30.49 39.43 -20.72
CA LYS A 195 -30.31 39.95 -22.09
C LYS A 195 -31.51 40.79 -22.54
N VAL A 196 -32.73 40.32 -22.28
CA VAL A 196 -33.96 41.06 -22.61
C VAL A 196 -34.03 42.36 -21.82
N THR A 197 -33.78 42.34 -20.51
CA THR A 197 -33.81 43.56 -19.67
C THR A 197 -32.72 44.56 -20.07
N THR A 198 -31.52 44.09 -20.44
CA THR A 198 -30.46 44.98 -20.95
C THR A 198 -30.80 45.59 -22.30
N ALA A 199 -31.46 44.83 -23.18
CA ALA A 199 -31.91 45.34 -24.47
C ALA A 199 -33.01 46.39 -24.28
N ASP A 200 -33.98 46.13 -23.38
CA ASP A 200 -35.07 47.06 -23.07
C ASP A 200 -34.55 48.36 -22.43
N LEU A 201 -33.60 48.27 -21.50
CA LEU A 201 -32.91 49.43 -20.94
C LEU A 201 -32.12 50.21 -22.00
N SER A 202 -31.45 49.53 -22.94
CA SER A 202 -30.73 50.18 -24.05
C SER A 202 -31.67 50.93 -25.00
N VAL A 203 -32.83 50.34 -25.29
CA VAL A 203 -33.85 50.97 -26.14
C VAL A 203 -34.44 52.19 -25.44
N GLN A 204 -34.78 52.11 -24.15
CA GLN A 204 -35.24 53.26 -23.38
C GLN A 204 -34.20 54.40 -23.33
N LEU A 205 -32.92 54.06 -23.19
CA LEU A 205 -31.83 55.06 -23.18
C LEU A 205 -31.65 55.74 -24.55
N GLN A 206 -31.80 54.99 -25.65
CA GLN A 206 -31.77 55.55 -27.00
C GLN A 206 -32.96 56.47 -27.28
N CYS A 207 -34.16 56.13 -26.79
CA CYS A 207 -35.35 56.97 -26.96
C CYS A 207 -35.32 58.28 -26.15
N LEU A 208 -34.49 58.38 -25.11
CA LEU A 208 -34.28 59.61 -24.34
C LEU A 208 -33.29 60.59 -24.99
N THR A 209 -32.65 60.22 -26.12
CA THR A 209 -31.71 61.10 -26.82
C THR A 209 -32.41 61.86 -27.93
N ILE A 210 -33.19 62.88 -27.57
CA ILE A 210 -33.67 63.91 -28.51
C ILE A 210 -32.96 65.22 -28.19
N GLY A 211 -32.06 65.61 -29.10
CA GLY A 211 -31.55 66.98 -29.24
C GLY A 211 -30.03 67.09 -29.25
N GLN A 212 -29.41 67.14 -30.43
CA GLN A 212 -28.73 68.34 -30.95
C GLN A 212 -27.80 68.03 -32.15
N VAL A 213 -28.14 68.69 -33.27
CA VAL A 213 -27.30 69.43 -34.23
C VAL A 213 -25.91 68.90 -34.61
N ALA A 214 -25.75 68.73 -35.92
CA ALA A 214 -24.48 68.53 -36.62
C ALA A 214 -23.49 69.68 -36.35
N VAL A 215 -22.26 69.33 -35.93
CA VAL A 215 -21.08 70.19 -36.06
C VAL A 215 -19.92 69.35 -36.60
N LEU A 216 -19.39 69.80 -37.73
CA LEU A 216 -18.14 69.39 -38.35
C LEU A 216 -16.99 70.04 -37.56
N GLN A 217 -15.96 69.31 -37.13
CA GLN A 217 -14.53 69.65 -37.33
C GLN A 217 -13.53 68.91 -36.41
N MET A 218 -12.44 68.49 -37.07
CA MET A 218 -11.02 68.50 -36.66
C MET A 218 -10.48 67.38 -35.74
N THR A 219 -9.66 66.54 -36.40
CA THR A 219 -8.33 66.04 -36.00
C THR A 219 -7.70 66.65 -34.74
N VAL A 220 -7.37 65.80 -33.75
CA VAL A 220 -6.13 65.82 -32.94
C VAL A 220 -5.83 64.38 -32.48
N GLY A 221 -4.58 63.94 -32.63
CA GLY A 221 -4.14 62.56 -32.40
C GLY A 221 -3.99 62.14 -30.92
N PRO A 222 -3.76 60.85 -30.65
CA PRO A 222 -3.61 60.35 -29.28
C PRO A 222 -2.15 60.30 -28.82
N VAL A 223 -1.87 60.96 -27.70
CA VAL A 223 -0.71 60.70 -26.83
C VAL A 223 -1.18 59.80 -25.67
N PRO A 224 -0.37 58.83 -25.20
CA PRO A 224 -0.86 57.71 -24.40
C PRO A 224 -0.80 57.98 -22.89
N GLN A 225 -1.75 57.42 -22.14
CA GLN A 225 -1.62 57.27 -20.68
C GLN A 225 -1.90 55.83 -20.24
N SER A 226 -0.79 55.14 -19.99
CA SER A 226 -0.47 54.39 -18.76
C SER A 226 -1.63 53.71 -18.02
N ARG A 227 -1.65 52.38 -18.09
CA ARG A 227 -2.13 51.54 -16.98
C ARG A 227 -1.49 50.16 -17.03
N ASN A 228 -0.25 50.06 -16.56
CA ASN A 228 0.35 48.77 -16.20
C ASN A 228 -0.19 48.33 -14.83
N LYS A 229 -1.06 47.32 -14.80
CA LYS A 229 -1.28 46.50 -13.60
C LYS A 229 -0.59 45.17 -13.84
N ALA A 230 0.44 44.92 -13.05
CA ALA A 230 1.22 43.71 -13.03
C ALA A 230 0.35 42.53 -12.55
N THR A 231 0.29 41.48 -13.35
CA THR A 231 -0.18 40.15 -12.94
C THR A 231 1.00 39.42 -12.31
N THR A 232 0.94 39.22 -11.00
CA THR A 232 1.88 38.41 -10.24
C THR A 232 1.69 36.94 -10.60
N HIS A 233 2.46 36.45 -11.57
CA HIS A 233 2.65 35.01 -11.74
C HIS A 233 3.60 34.51 -10.65
N PHE A 234 3.11 33.65 -9.77
CA PHE A 234 3.95 32.87 -8.87
C PHE A 234 4.81 31.91 -9.69
N VAL A 235 6.07 32.27 -9.90
CA VAL A 235 7.11 31.36 -10.37
C VAL A 235 7.50 30.48 -9.18
N ILE A 236 7.10 29.21 -9.22
CA ILE A 236 7.64 28.17 -8.34
C ILE A 236 9.10 27.98 -8.76
N GLN A 237 10.03 28.47 -7.94
CA GLN A 237 11.44 28.14 -8.07
C GLN A 237 11.62 26.64 -7.86
N ALA A 238 11.86 25.91 -8.95
CA ALA A 238 12.37 24.55 -8.89
C ALA A 238 13.79 24.61 -8.31
N GLY A 239 13.98 24.06 -7.11
CA GLY A 239 15.30 23.86 -6.54
C GLY A 239 16.17 22.95 -7.42
N PRO A 240 17.51 22.95 -7.24
CA PRO A 240 18.43 22.21 -8.10
C PRO A 240 18.14 20.71 -8.02
N ARG A 241 17.65 20.13 -9.12
CA ARG A 241 17.69 18.68 -9.30
C ARG A 241 19.14 18.31 -9.52
N HIS A 242 19.71 17.53 -8.61
CA HIS A 242 20.95 16.80 -8.88
C HIS A 242 20.68 15.74 -9.97
N THR A 243 20.73 16.16 -11.23
CA THR A 243 20.90 15.24 -12.36
C THR A 243 22.35 14.80 -12.38
N THR A 244 22.63 13.66 -11.75
CA THR A 244 23.84 12.89 -12.04
C THR A 244 23.85 12.57 -13.55
N PRO A 245 24.93 12.86 -14.29
CA PRO A 245 25.02 12.50 -15.71
C PRO A 245 24.87 10.99 -15.89
N TYR A 246 23.98 10.57 -16.80
CA TYR A 246 23.89 9.17 -17.21
C TYR A 246 25.14 8.80 -18.00
N VAL A 247 26.00 7.98 -17.40
CA VAL A 247 27.15 7.38 -18.08
C VAL A 247 26.65 6.16 -18.86
N LEU A 248 26.91 6.11 -20.17
CA LEU A 248 26.58 4.92 -20.96
C LEU A 248 27.37 3.71 -20.45
N PRO A 249 26.72 2.54 -20.26
CA PRO A 249 27.41 1.31 -19.90
C PRO A 249 28.46 0.92 -20.96
N THR A 250 29.67 0.59 -20.52
CA THR A 250 30.74 0.10 -21.40
C THR A 250 30.48 -1.35 -21.83
N GLU A 251 31.03 -1.77 -22.98
CA GLU A 251 30.88 -3.16 -23.45
C GLU A 251 31.47 -4.20 -22.49
N GLY A 252 32.53 -3.84 -21.75
CA GLY A 252 33.08 -4.70 -20.70
C GLY A 252 32.09 -4.95 -19.56
N GLN A 253 31.32 -3.94 -19.15
CA GLN A 253 30.28 -4.09 -18.13
C GLN A 253 29.13 -4.96 -18.62
N LYS A 254 28.72 -4.80 -19.88
CA LYS A 254 27.69 -5.64 -20.49
C LYS A 254 28.11 -7.11 -20.54
N GLU A 255 29.37 -7.37 -20.89
CA GLU A 255 29.90 -8.73 -20.93
C GLU A 255 30.00 -9.37 -19.54
N THR A 256 30.44 -8.61 -18.52
CA THR A 256 30.46 -9.08 -17.14
C THR A 256 29.06 -9.47 -16.65
N VAL A 257 28.06 -8.62 -16.90
CA VAL A 257 26.67 -8.93 -16.52
C VAL A 257 26.14 -10.14 -17.30
N ARG A 258 26.46 -10.27 -18.60
CA ARG A 258 26.02 -11.41 -19.42
C ARG A 258 26.59 -12.74 -18.95
N LYS A 259 27.90 -12.81 -18.70
CA LYS A 259 28.55 -13.98 -18.08
C LYS A 259 27.95 -14.31 -16.73
N GLY A 260 27.52 -13.29 -16.00
CA GLY A 260 26.86 -13.47 -14.72
C GLY A 260 25.48 -14.13 -14.81
N LEU A 261 24.71 -13.84 -15.87
CA LEU A 261 23.43 -14.50 -16.12
C LEU A 261 23.58 -15.98 -16.50
N GLU A 262 24.71 -16.36 -17.10
CA GLU A 262 25.03 -17.76 -17.42
C GLU A 262 25.40 -18.58 -16.17
N MET A 263 25.97 -17.93 -15.14
CA MET A 263 26.40 -18.59 -13.90
C MET A 263 25.24 -19.02 -13.00
N TYR A 264 24.15 -18.24 -12.97
CA TYR A 264 22.90 -18.60 -12.27
C TYR A 264 21.75 -18.64 -13.28
N PRO A 265 21.61 -19.73 -14.05
CA PRO A 265 20.53 -19.83 -15.03
C PRO A 265 19.18 -19.81 -14.33
N HIS A 266 18.19 -19.14 -14.94
CA HIS A 266 16.83 -19.11 -14.44
C HIS A 266 16.24 -20.53 -14.47
N GLN A 267 15.84 -21.02 -13.30
CA GLN A 267 15.30 -22.36 -13.12
C GLN A 267 13.82 -22.45 -13.50
N ARG A 268 13.38 -23.64 -13.90
CA ARG A 268 11.97 -23.95 -14.17
C ARG A 268 11.19 -24.09 -12.86
N LEU A 269 9.88 -23.88 -12.93
CA LEU A 269 8.97 -24.06 -11.78
C LEU A 269 8.57 -25.54 -11.66
N ASP A 270 9.52 -26.37 -11.23
CA ASP A 270 9.35 -27.78 -10.88
C ASP A 270 10.20 -28.15 -9.65
N ASP A 271 10.02 -29.35 -9.11
CA ASP A 271 10.68 -29.77 -7.86
C ASP A 271 12.22 -29.74 -7.96
N ASP A 272 12.77 -30.05 -9.13
CA ASP A 272 14.22 -30.04 -9.41
C ASP A 272 14.76 -28.60 -9.51
N GLY A 273 14.02 -27.72 -10.19
CA GLY A 273 14.29 -26.29 -10.27
C GLY A 273 14.20 -25.61 -8.90
N GLN A 274 13.28 -26.05 -8.04
CA GLN A 274 13.17 -25.54 -6.67
C GLN A 274 14.37 -25.90 -5.80
N LYS A 275 14.83 -27.15 -5.90
CA LYS A 275 16.04 -27.61 -5.22
C LYS A 275 17.29 -26.88 -5.75
N THR A 276 17.38 -26.70 -7.06
CA THR A 276 18.51 -26.00 -7.69
C THR A 276 18.55 -24.53 -7.29
N TYR A 277 17.40 -23.84 -7.28
CA TYR A 277 17.31 -22.45 -6.84
C TYR A 277 17.70 -22.27 -5.37
N ALA A 278 17.26 -23.19 -4.49
CA ALA A 278 17.65 -23.16 -3.08
C ALA A 278 19.17 -23.32 -2.90
N ASN A 279 19.81 -24.22 -3.67
CA ASN A 279 21.26 -24.38 -3.68
C ASN A 279 21.97 -23.12 -4.20
N GLN A 280 21.48 -22.51 -5.29
CA GLN A 280 22.04 -21.26 -5.81
C GLN A 280 21.99 -20.12 -4.80
N LEU A 281 20.90 -20.00 -4.04
CA LEU A 281 20.79 -19.01 -2.96
C LEU A 281 21.77 -19.30 -1.81
N ALA A 282 21.93 -20.57 -1.43
CA ALA A 282 22.87 -20.98 -0.39
C ALA A 282 24.34 -20.72 -0.80
N ASP A 283 24.70 -21.08 -2.03
CA ASP A 283 26.03 -20.84 -2.61
C ASP A 283 26.33 -19.34 -2.69
N TRP A 284 25.35 -18.55 -3.14
CA TRP A 284 25.47 -17.10 -3.18
C TRP A 284 25.67 -16.50 -1.79
N ALA A 285 24.84 -16.89 -0.82
CA ALA A 285 24.91 -16.41 0.56
C ALA A 285 26.25 -16.77 1.22
N THR A 286 26.80 -17.94 0.90
CA THR A 286 28.10 -18.40 1.40
C THR A 286 29.25 -17.60 0.80
N LYS A 287 29.16 -17.25 -0.50
CA LYS A 287 30.21 -16.54 -1.23
C LYS A 287 30.25 -15.04 -0.95
N HIS A 288 29.10 -14.40 -0.76
CA HIS A 288 29.00 -12.93 -0.66
C HIS A 288 28.49 -12.44 0.70
N GLY A 289 27.84 -13.29 1.50
CA GLY A 289 27.18 -12.90 2.74
C GLY A 289 25.75 -12.37 2.50
N ALA A 290 24.86 -12.60 3.46
CA ALA A 290 23.42 -12.34 3.31
C ALA A 290 23.01 -10.86 3.10
N PHE A 291 23.91 -9.91 3.39
CA PHE A 291 23.64 -8.46 3.36
C PHE A 291 24.50 -7.69 2.35
N MET A 292 25.20 -8.39 1.46
CA MET A 292 26.05 -7.74 0.46
C MET A 292 25.21 -6.90 -0.52
N ARG A 293 25.72 -5.71 -0.87
CA ARG A 293 25.08 -4.85 -1.87
C ARG A 293 25.28 -5.44 -3.26
N ILE A 294 24.23 -5.41 -4.06
CA ILE A 294 24.28 -5.86 -5.46
C ILE A 294 25.08 -4.85 -6.30
N ALA A 295 26.08 -5.39 -7.01
CA ALA A 295 26.99 -4.69 -7.90
C ALA A 295 27.19 -5.51 -9.18
N GLU A 296 27.92 -4.98 -10.15
CA GLU A 296 28.11 -5.59 -11.49
C GLU A 296 28.76 -6.98 -11.43
N ASP A 297 29.56 -7.24 -10.40
CA ASP A 297 30.24 -8.50 -10.11
C ASP A 297 29.48 -9.38 -9.09
N THR A 298 28.38 -8.87 -8.51
CA THR A 298 27.64 -9.50 -7.41
C THR A 298 26.25 -9.90 -7.89
N LEU A 299 26.23 -11.04 -8.57
CA LEU A 299 25.09 -11.64 -9.29
C LEU A 299 24.04 -12.18 -8.32
N TYR A 300 22.75 -12.17 -8.63
CA TYR A 300 21.72 -12.72 -7.72
C TYR A 300 20.82 -13.77 -8.39
N PRO A 301 20.59 -14.95 -7.76
CA PRO A 301 19.66 -15.96 -8.29
C PRO A 301 18.23 -15.43 -8.46
N LEU A 302 17.60 -15.72 -9.60
CA LEU A 302 16.24 -15.25 -9.90
C LEU A 302 15.18 -16.16 -9.31
N LYS A 303 14.16 -15.57 -8.71
CA LYS A 303 13.05 -16.31 -8.11
C LYS A 303 12.27 -17.11 -9.15
N LEU A 304 11.93 -18.33 -8.77
CA LEU A 304 11.15 -19.26 -9.58
C LEU A 304 9.79 -18.69 -9.97
N GLY A 305 9.33 -19.05 -11.17
CA GLY A 305 8.03 -18.65 -11.69
C GLY A 305 7.93 -17.17 -12.08
N THR A 306 9.01 -16.41 -12.00
CA THR A 306 9.07 -15.03 -12.50
C THR A 306 9.44 -14.99 -13.98
N VAL A 307 9.25 -13.85 -14.64
CA VAL A 307 9.73 -13.66 -16.01
C VAL A 307 11.25 -13.50 -16.05
N MET A 308 11.83 -13.81 -17.22
CA MET A 308 13.24 -13.59 -17.50
C MET A 308 13.66 -12.14 -17.24
N ILE A 309 14.89 -11.94 -16.77
CA ILE A 309 15.46 -10.61 -16.58
C ILE A 309 15.56 -9.85 -17.91
N CYS A 310 15.43 -8.53 -17.85
CA CYS A 310 15.48 -7.64 -19.02
C CYS A 310 14.39 -7.92 -20.08
N SER A 311 13.24 -8.41 -19.66
CA SER A 311 12.08 -8.69 -20.52
C SER A 311 11.01 -7.58 -20.45
N GLY A 312 11.22 -6.56 -19.62
CA GLY A 312 10.19 -5.55 -19.31
C GLY A 312 9.37 -5.91 -18.09
N GLU A 313 9.97 -6.70 -17.19
CA GLU A 313 9.43 -7.13 -15.92
C GLU A 313 9.21 -5.96 -14.94
N CYS A 314 8.21 -6.10 -14.09
CA CYS A 314 8.07 -5.29 -12.89
C CYS A 314 9.17 -5.68 -11.91
N PHE A 315 9.98 -4.71 -11.46
CA PHE A 315 11.05 -5.01 -10.51
C PHE A 315 10.56 -5.36 -9.10
N CYS A 316 9.29 -5.10 -8.78
CA CYS A 316 8.72 -5.43 -7.47
C CYS A 316 8.27 -6.89 -7.39
N CYS A 317 7.76 -7.49 -8.47
CA CYS A 317 7.17 -8.83 -8.45
C CYS A 317 7.70 -9.78 -9.54
N GLY A 318 8.52 -9.28 -10.47
CA GLY A 318 9.12 -10.09 -11.53
C GLY A 318 8.12 -10.56 -12.59
N MET A 319 7.00 -9.86 -12.81
CA MET A 319 5.95 -10.22 -13.79
C MET A 319 5.75 -9.12 -14.85
N HIS A 320 5.03 -9.42 -15.94
CA HIS A 320 4.64 -8.44 -16.96
C HIS A 320 3.27 -7.78 -16.69
N GLY A 321 2.99 -6.71 -17.44
CA GLY A 321 1.65 -6.09 -17.53
C GLY A 321 1.44 -4.85 -16.66
N HIS A 322 2.42 -4.47 -15.84
CA HIS A 322 2.35 -3.27 -15.00
C HIS A 322 3.75 -2.73 -14.69
N SER A 323 3.82 -1.47 -14.24
CA SER A 323 5.08 -0.86 -13.74
C SER A 323 5.20 -1.04 -12.23
N SER A 324 6.42 -0.90 -11.68
CA SER A 324 6.67 -0.96 -10.24
C SER A 324 5.77 -0.02 -9.42
N PHE A 325 5.43 1.16 -9.96
CA PHE A 325 4.53 2.12 -9.31
C PHE A 325 3.07 1.64 -9.21
N LYS A 326 2.63 0.81 -10.17
CA LYS A 326 1.29 0.22 -10.20
C LYS A 326 1.33 -1.27 -9.88
N CYS A 327 2.35 -1.70 -9.13
CA CYS A 327 2.50 -3.10 -8.77
C CYS A 327 1.37 -3.52 -7.82
N PRO A 328 0.58 -4.55 -8.15
CA PRO A 328 -0.51 -5.01 -7.29
C PRO A 328 -0.01 -5.77 -6.04
N THR A 329 1.28 -6.10 -5.99
CA THR A 329 1.91 -6.81 -4.88
C THR A 329 2.25 -5.85 -3.73
N GLU A 330 1.57 -6.00 -2.59
CA GLU A 330 1.79 -5.19 -1.38
C GLU A 330 3.17 -5.45 -0.74
N ASP A 331 3.63 -4.51 0.10
CA ASP A 331 4.83 -4.67 0.92
C ASP A 331 4.63 -5.90 1.84
N HIS A 332 5.61 -6.81 1.88
CA HIS A 332 5.59 -8.10 2.63
C HIS A 332 4.83 -9.29 2.04
N ASN A 333 4.25 -9.20 0.84
CA ASN A 333 3.68 -10.37 0.17
C ASN A 333 4.80 -11.33 -0.32
N GLU A 334 4.62 -12.64 -0.13
CA GLU A 334 5.55 -13.68 -0.61
C GLU A 334 5.82 -13.61 -2.11
N SER A 335 4.92 -13.03 -2.91
CA SER A 335 5.09 -12.80 -4.34
C SER A 335 6.10 -11.70 -4.67
N ARG A 336 6.39 -10.82 -3.71
CA ARG A 336 7.35 -9.74 -3.90
C ARG A 336 8.76 -10.32 -4.06
N LEU A 337 9.57 -9.66 -4.87
CA LEU A 337 10.98 -9.99 -5.00
C LEU A 337 11.75 -9.50 -3.77
N SER A 338 12.86 -10.16 -3.46
CA SER A 338 13.78 -9.68 -2.44
C SER A 338 14.38 -8.32 -2.86
N HIS A 339 14.86 -7.54 -1.90
CA HIS A 339 15.56 -6.29 -2.20
C HIS A 339 16.78 -6.51 -3.10
N SER A 340 17.47 -7.63 -2.90
CA SER A 340 18.62 -8.04 -3.70
C SER A 340 18.23 -8.39 -5.15
N GLU A 341 17.16 -9.16 -5.35
CA GLU A 341 16.70 -9.48 -6.71
C GLU A 341 16.14 -8.24 -7.43
N THR A 342 15.43 -7.36 -6.70
CA THR A 342 14.94 -6.08 -7.22
C THR A 342 16.11 -5.23 -7.72
N ALA A 343 17.15 -5.09 -6.91
CA ALA A 343 18.35 -4.35 -7.27
C ALA A 343 19.09 -4.99 -8.46
N TRP A 344 19.15 -6.33 -8.50
CA TRP A 344 19.78 -7.07 -9.60
C TRP A 344 19.05 -6.89 -10.94
N ARG A 345 17.72 -6.98 -10.95
CA ARG A 345 16.90 -6.74 -12.15
C ARG A 345 17.02 -5.31 -12.65
N ALA A 346 17.01 -4.34 -11.75
CA ALA A 346 17.21 -2.94 -12.10
C ALA A 346 18.61 -2.68 -12.69
N LEU A 347 19.65 -3.31 -12.11
CA LEU A 347 21.03 -3.21 -12.59
C LEU A 347 21.18 -3.80 -14.00
N CYS A 348 20.65 -5.00 -14.21
CA CYS A 348 20.69 -5.66 -15.52
C CYS A 348 19.94 -4.86 -16.59
N ASN A 349 18.75 -4.34 -16.29
CA ASN A 349 17.99 -3.52 -17.24
C ASN A 349 18.71 -2.21 -17.56
N ARG A 350 19.38 -1.59 -16.56
CA ARG A 350 20.20 -0.39 -16.79
C ARG A 350 21.40 -0.66 -17.70
N ILE A 351 22.06 -1.82 -17.56
CA ILE A 351 23.32 -2.13 -18.27
C ILE A 351 23.05 -2.75 -19.65
N LEU A 352 22.14 -3.72 -19.73
CA LEU A 352 21.86 -4.51 -20.93
C LEU A 352 20.66 -3.99 -21.73
N GLY A 353 19.82 -3.14 -21.14
CA GLY A 353 18.54 -2.76 -21.73
C GLY A 353 17.56 -3.94 -21.82
N PRO A 354 16.41 -3.77 -22.50
CA PRO A 354 15.35 -4.77 -22.59
C PRO A 354 15.65 -5.86 -23.65
N PHE A 355 16.81 -6.52 -23.55
CA PHE A 355 17.29 -7.46 -24.57
C PHE A 355 16.45 -8.74 -24.69
N ASN A 356 15.74 -9.14 -23.62
CA ASN A 356 14.87 -10.33 -23.61
C ASN A 356 13.40 -10.02 -23.91
N LYS A 357 13.04 -8.75 -24.16
CA LYS A 357 11.64 -8.31 -24.30
C LYS A 357 10.85 -9.07 -25.37
N ASN A 358 11.51 -9.47 -26.45
CA ASN A 358 10.86 -10.15 -27.58
C ASN A 358 10.97 -11.68 -27.52
N ASN A 359 11.76 -12.23 -26.60
CA ASN A 359 12.06 -13.66 -26.52
C ASN A 359 11.39 -14.38 -25.34
N THR A 360 10.59 -13.65 -24.54
CA THR A 360 10.03 -14.16 -23.28
C THR A 360 8.53 -14.45 -23.42
N GLN A 361 8.07 -15.60 -22.90
CA GLN A 361 6.64 -15.87 -22.75
C GLN A 361 6.01 -14.84 -21.80
N ASN A 362 4.82 -14.33 -22.15
CA ASN A 362 4.14 -13.31 -21.35
C ASN A 362 3.54 -13.96 -20.09
N ILE A 363 4.26 -13.90 -18.97
CA ILE A 363 3.75 -14.37 -17.68
C ILE A 363 3.10 -13.18 -16.98
N ARG A 364 1.77 -13.19 -16.95
CA ARG A 364 0.96 -12.23 -16.20
C ARG A 364 0.51 -12.87 -14.90
N LEU A 365 0.28 -12.04 -13.88
CA LEU A 365 -0.54 -12.45 -12.75
C LEU A 365 -1.95 -12.73 -13.28
N ILE A 366 -2.29 -14.02 -13.42
CA ILE A 366 -3.66 -14.45 -13.72
C ILE A 366 -4.45 -14.28 -12.42
N ALA A 367 -5.41 -13.34 -12.43
CA ALA A 367 -6.52 -13.45 -11.50
C ALA A 367 -7.34 -14.66 -11.97
N LEU A 368 -7.39 -15.71 -11.15
CA LEU A 368 -8.30 -16.83 -11.40
C LEU A 368 -9.74 -16.27 -11.37
N GLU A 369 -10.28 -15.97 -12.54
CA GLU A 369 -11.71 -15.78 -12.73
C GLU A 369 -12.36 -17.14 -12.52
N GLY A 370 -13.12 -17.27 -11.43
CA GLY A 370 -13.92 -18.46 -11.16
C GLY A 370 -15.01 -18.58 -12.23
N GLN A 371 -14.78 -19.48 -13.18
CA GLN A 371 -15.78 -19.92 -14.14
C GLN A 371 -16.80 -20.79 -13.40
N GLU A 372 -18.01 -20.26 -13.23
CA GLU A 372 -19.17 -21.00 -12.74
C GLU A 372 -19.44 -22.19 -13.66
N ASN A 373 -19.33 -23.40 -13.12
CA ASN A 373 -19.85 -24.60 -13.76
C ASN A 373 -21.36 -24.64 -13.53
N ASP A 374 -22.10 -24.23 -14.55
CA ASP A 374 -23.52 -24.43 -14.71
C ASP A 374 -23.78 -25.93 -14.95
N ALA A 375 -24.18 -26.65 -13.90
CA ALA A 375 -24.68 -28.02 -14.00
C ALA A 375 -26.20 -27.98 -13.98
N GLY A 376 -26.78 -27.92 -15.19
CA GLY A 376 -28.22 -28.04 -15.41
C GLY A 376 -28.76 -29.38 -14.93
N SER A 377 -29.90 -29.32 -14.24
CA SER A 377 -30.76 -30.46 -13.96
C SER A 377 -31.35 -31.03 -15.24
N LEU A 378 -31.22 -32.35 -15.39
CA LEU A 378 -32.26 -33.24 -15.93
C LEU A 378 -32.38 -34.44 -15.00
#